data_AF-A0A958BAA8-F1
#
_entry.id   AF-A0A958BAA8-F1
#
_cell.length_a   1.000
_cell.length_b   1.000
_cell.length_c   1.000
_cell.angle_alpha   90.00
_cell.angle_beta   90.00
_cell.angle_gamma   90.00
#
_symmetry.space_group_name_H-M   'P 1'
#
loop_
_entity.id
_entity.type
_entity.pdbx_description
1 polymer ?
#
loop_
_entity_poly.entity_id
_entity_poly.type
_entity_poly.pdbx_seq_one_letter_code
_entity_poly.pdbx_strand_id
1 'polypeptide(L)'
;NDPNNPTAKDVPDMAAWGNFVRRLVEQYKGRIHHWIIWNEPDVWDANHPGSTWNGTPEDYVELFKTAYFNIKAVDPTMKVYLSGLTYWWDDEYDQPQYLARLLDIITADPEAPNYDYYFDGAIYHLYYKPHQIYDVLSDIRSIMDRYGMQDKAIWLNETNAPPSSDPLEPPHREPRFKASLDEQSWFMIQVHAMAFAAGAERIQIYKLFNSTEHPEDVQPFGLLRGDKSRRPAFDAYHVVTTYLAGFENVTYFDRGDVTTVVFEKPNETVTVLWNVARTPRDVTVNAIADRAKLVYATGETEPISAERGLYHFDLPPATCTDGDCFIGGPPLLIVEPGSPNQRQPIAVQPTVTPTPTPLPSPVEILSVSPRRRTAYFVANLIGFALAFGVLWWLKSKWFGA
;
A
#
# COMPACT_ATOMS: atom_id res chain seq x y z
N ASN A 1 -15.28 21.02 -20.53
CA ASN A 1 -16.71 21.39 -20.64
C ASN A 1 -16.97 22.20 -21.91
N ASP A 2 -16.84 21.60 -23.10
CA ASP A 2 -17.36 22.20 -24.33
C ASP A 2 -18.84 21.82 -24.47
N PRO A 3 -19.79 22.77 -24.31
CA PRO A 3 -21.22 22.45 -24.38
C PRO A 3 -21.66 21.95 -25.76
N ASN A 4 -20.86 22.18 -26.82
CA ASN A 4 -21.15 21.68 -28.17
C ASN A 4 -20.57 20.28 -28.43
N ASN A 5 -19.66 19.80 -27.57
CA ASN A 5 -19.04 18.49 -27.69
C ASN A 5 -18.71 17.90 -26.31
N PRO A 6 -19.73 17.57 -25.50
CA PRO A 6 -19.53 17.06 -24.16
C PRO A 6 -18.89 15.67 -24.18
N THR A 7 -17.93 15.47 -23.31
CA THR A 7 -17.29 14.17 -23.03
C THR A 7 -17.85 13.57 -21.74
N ALA A 8 -17.66 12.27 -21.53
CA ALA A 8 -18.11 11.59 -20.31
C ALA A 8 -17.46 12.11 -19.01
N LYS A 9 -16.36 12.87 -19.11
CA LYS A 9 -15.63 13.45 -17.98
C LYS A 9 -16.09 14.86 -17.61
N ASP A 10 -16.90 15.49 -18.46
CA ASP A 10 -17.35 16.88 -18.24
C ASP A 10 -18.42 16.98 -17.15
N VAL A 11 -18.55 18.18 -16.57
CA VAL A 11 -19.56 18.47 -15.54
C VAL A 11 -20.97 18.27 -16.14
N PRO A 12 -21.81 17.38 -15.57
CA PRO A 12 -23.12 17.09 -16.14
C PRO A 12 -24.14 18.19 -15.83
N ASP A 13 -25.29 18.16 -16.51
CA ASP A 13 -26.46 18.91 -16.08
C ASP A 13 -26.98 18.35 -14.75
N MET A 14 -27.06 19.18 -13.71
CA MET A 14 -27.39 18.74 -12.35
C MET A 14 -28.82 18.20 -12.23
N ALA A 15 -29.77 18.70 -13.03
CA ALA A 15 -31.13 18.18 -13.03
C ALA A 15 -31.19 16.77 -13.65
N ALA A 16 -30.48 16.54 -14.75
CA ALA A 16 -30.34 15.23 -15.37
C ALA A 16 -29.61 14.25 -14.44
N TRP A 17 -28.51 14.69 -13.82
CA TRP A 17 -27.75 13.91 -12.84
C TRP A 17 -28.60 13.49 -11.65
N GLY A 18 -29.29 14.43 -11.00
CA GLY A 18 -30.17 14.13 -9.86
C GLY A 18 -31.29 13.14 -10.22
N ASN A 19 -31.91 13.31 -11.38
CA ASN A 19 -32.92 12.37 -11.87
C ASN A 19 -32.36 10.97 -12.15
N PHE A 20 -31.15 10.87 -12.71
CA PHE A 20 -30.46 9.61 -12.91
C PHE A 20 -30.17 8.92 -11.57
N VAL A 21 -29.54 9.62 -10.63
CA VAL A 21 -29.22 9.10 -9.30
C VAL A 21 -30.48 8.60 -8.62
N ARG A 22 -31.54 9.41 -8.59
CA ARG A 22 -32.80 9.02 -7.96
C ARG A 22 -33.37 7.74 -8.55
N ARG A 23 -33.45 7.63 -9.89
CA ARG A 23 -33.98 6.43 -10.56
C ARG A 23 -33.13 5.20 -10.28
N LEU A 24 -31.80 5.35 -10.28
CA LEU A 24 -30.86 4.28 -9.97
C LEU A 24 -31.06 3.77 -8.54
N VAL A 25 -31.15 4.69 -7.58
CA VAL A 25 -31.34 4.38 -6.16
C VAL A 25 -32.71 3.73 -5.92
N GLU A 26 -33.77 4.23 -6.54
CA GLU A 26 -35.11 3.63 -6.48
C GLU A 26 -35.10 2.20 -7.03
N GLN A 27 -34.43 1.97 -8.16
CA GLN A 27 -34.31 0.65 -8.78
C GLN A 27 -33.62 -0.35 -7.85
N TYR A 28 -32.58 0.06 -7.11
CA TYR A 28 -31.79 -0.81 -6.24
C TYR A 28 -32.15 -0.71 -4.74
N LYS A 29 -33.26 -0.04 -4.41
CA LYS A 29 -33.74 0.08 -3.03
C LYS A 29 -33.90 -1.29 -2.37
N GLY A 30 -33.38 -1.43 -1.15
CA GLY A 30 -33.35 -2.68 -0.39
C GLY A 30 -32.29 -3.69 -0.86
N ARG A 31 -31.43 -3.34 -1.82
CA ARG A 31 -30.32 -4.18 -2.31
C ARG A 31 -28.97 -3.49 -2.20
N ILE A 32 -28.91 -2.19 -2.53
CA ILE A 32 -27.71 -1.37 -2.40
C ILE A 32 -27.97 -0.31 -1.33
N HIS A 33 -27.04 -0.23 -0.37
CA HIS A 33 -27.16 0.67 0.78
C HIS A 33 -25.99 1.67 0.89
N HIS A 34 -24.96 1.52 0.07
CA HIS A 34 -23.76 2.35 0.10
C HIS A 34 -23.49 2.84 -1.32
N TRP A 35 -23.35 4.15 -1.48
CA TRP A 35 -23.17 4.81 -2.78
C TRP A 35 -21.88 5.61 -2.75
N ILE A 36 -20.96 5.28 -3.64
CA ILE A 36 -19.70 6.01 -3.86
C ILE A 36 -19.92 6.92 -5.06
N ILE A 37 -19.68 8.21 -4.90
CA ILE A 37 -20.02 9.19 -5.93
C ILE A 37 -18.78 9.57 -6.72
N TRP A 38 -18.77 9.13 -7.99
CA TRP A 38 -17.69 9.34 -8.96
C TRP A 38 -16.42 8.53 -8.64
N ASN A 39 -15.40 8.67 -9.49
CA ASN A 39 -14.09 8.02 -9.36
C ASN A 39 -12.96 9.02 -9.59
N GLU A 40 -11.97 9.15 -8.72
CA GLU A 40 -10.67 9.83 -8.93
C GLU A 40 -10.73 11.24 -9.59
N PRO A 41 -11.56 12.18 -9.09
CA PRO A 41 -11.62 13.54 -9.63
C PRO A 41 -10.36 14.36 -9.38
N ASP A 42 -9.45 13.88 -8.52
CA ASP A 42 -8.16 14.49 -8.20
C ASP A 42 -7.10 14.25 -9.30
N VAL A 43 -7.38 13.37 -10.27
CA VAL A 43 -6.53 13.16 -11.45
C VAL A 43 -6.79 14.27 -12.48
N TRP A 44 -6.12 15.41 -12.29
CA TRP A 44 -6.40 16.66 -12.99
C TRP A 44 -5.85 16.76 -14.43
N ASP A 45 -4.85 15.96 -14.81
CA ASP A 45 -4.36 15.95 -16.20
C ASP A 45 -5.35 15.22 -17.11
N ALA A 46 -6.12 15.98 -17.89
CA ALA A 46 -7.13 15.46 -18.82
C ALA A 46 -6.58 14.45 -19.85
N ASN A 47 -5.28 14.46 -20.14
CA ASN A 47 -4.64 13.53 -21.06
C ASN A 47 -4.23 12.22 -20.39
N HIS A 48 -4.23 12.18 -19.05
CA HIS A 48 -3.93 10.96 -18.31
C HIS A 48 -5.10 9.97 -18.45
N PRO A 49 -4.83 8.67 -18.69
CA PRO A 49 -5.90 7.67 -18.85
C PRO A 49 -6.76 7.51 -17.59
N GLY A 50 -6.20 7.77 -16.41
CA GLY A 50 -6.94 7.78 -15.13
C GLY A 50 -7.75 9.05 -14.87
N SER A 51 -7.66 10.09 -15.72
CA SER A 51 -8.50 11.28 -15.54
C SER A 51 -9.95 10.93 -15.84
N THR A 52 -10.86 11.27 -14.94
CA THR A 52 -12.29 10.96 -15.04
C THR A 52 -13.16 12.20 -14.91
N TRP A 53 -12.58 13.36 -14.58
CA TRP A 53 -13.30 14.57 -14.20
C TRP A 53 -12.61 15.80 -14.78
N ASN A 54 -13.38 16.64 -15.47
CA ASN A 54 -12.92 17.92 -16.04
C ASN A 54 -13.43 19.14 -15.24
N GLY A 55 -14.16 18.93 -14.14
CA GLY A 55 -14.71 19.99 -13.31
C GLY A 55 -13.76 20.48 -12.21
N THR A 56 -14.14 21.57 -11.55
CA THR A 56 -13.50 22.09 -10.35
C THR A 56 -13.89 21.30 -9.09
N PRO A 57 -13.22 21.50 -7.95
CA PRO A 57 -13.68 21.00 -6.65
C PRO A 57 -15.10 21.49 -6.30
N GLU A 58 -15.45 22.73 -6.64
CA GLU A 58 -16.80 23.29 -6.45
C GLU A 58 -17.83 22.54 -7.30
N ASP A 59 -17.53 22.27 -8.57
CA ASP A 59 -18.40 21.47 -9.45
C ASP A 59 -18.58 20.05 -8.90
N TYR A 60 -17.52 19.45 -8.34
CA TYR A 60 -17.61 18.15 -7.70
C TYR A 60 -18.51 18.18 -6.45
N VAL A 61 -18.38 19.19 -5.59
CA VAL A 61 -19.25 19.33 -4.40
C VAL A 61 -20.71 19.53 -4.81
N GLU A 62 -20.99 20.27 -5.89
CA GLU A 62 -22.36 20.40 -6.42
C GLU A 62 -22.91 19.07 -6.94
N LEU A 63 -22.10 18.33 -7.71
CA LEU A 63 -22.43 16.97 -8.18
C LEU A 63 -22.70 16.03 -7.00
N PHE A 64 -21.85 16.09 -5.98
CA PHE A 64 -21.92 15.26 -4.79
C PHE A 64 -23.17 15.55 -3.97
N LYS A 65 -23.43 16.82 -3.64
CA LYS A 65 -24.64 17.24 -2.90
C LYS A 65 -25.91 16.88 -3.65
N THR A 66 -25.93 17.06 -4.97
CA THR A 66 -27.06 16.66 -5.80
C THR A 66 -27.35 15.16 -5.69
N ALA A 67 -26.30 14.33 -5.70
CA ALA A 67 -26.45 12.89 -5.48
C ALA A 67 -26.95 12.59 -4.05
N TYR A 68 -26.34 13.20 -3.03
CA TYR A 68 -26.70 13.02 -1.63
C TYR A 68 -28.19 13.26 -1.39
N PHE A 69 -28.72 14.42 -1.81
CA PHE A 69 -30.13 14.75 -1.59
C PHE A 69 -31.08 13.79 -2.30
N ASN A 70 -30.75 13.37 -3.53
CA ASN A 70 -31.56 12.42 -4.27
C ASN A 70 -31.51 11.01 -3.65
N ILE A 71 -30.37 10.58 -3.10
CA ILE A 71 -30.24 9.31 -2.38
C ILE A 71 -31.06 9.35 -1.09
N LYS A 72 -30.85 10.36 -0.23
CA LYS A 72 -31.52 10.49 1.06
C LYS A 72 -33.04 10.69 0.93
N ALA A 73 -33.50 11.31 -0.16
CA ALA A 73 -34.94 11.43 -0.46
C ALA A 73 -35.61 10.07 -0.75
N VAL A 74 -34.88 9.10 -1.31
CA VAL A 74 -35.39 7.74 -1.55
C VAL A 74 -35.34 6.91 -0.28
N ASP A 75 -34.22 7.00 0.45
CA ASP A 75 -34.02 6.31 1.72
C ASP A 75 -32.96 7.05 2.57
N PRO A 76 -33.35 7.69 3.69
CA PRO A 76 -32.43 8.45 4.52
C PRO A 76 -31.40 7.57 5.24
N THR A 77 -31.60 6.25 5.28
CA THR A 77 -30.68 5.30 5.94
C THR A 77 -29.49 4.89 5.07
N MET A 78 -29.55 5.13 3.76
CA MET A 78 -28.46 4.80 2.84
C MET A 78 -27.22 5.67 3.11
N LYS A 79 -26.04 5.09 2.90
CA LYS A 79 -24.74 5.71 3.11
C LYS A 79 -24.18 6.29 1.82
N VAL A 80 -23.62 7.50 1.88
CA VAL A 80 -23.08 8.23 0.72
C VAL A 80 -21.62 8.57 1.00
N TYR A 81 -20.72 8.13 0.14
CA TYR A 81 -19.29 8.28 0.30
C TYR A 81 -18.72 9.18 -0.79
N LEU A 82 -17.72 9.97 -0.42
CA LEU A 82 -16.91 10.73 -1.36
C LEU A 82 -16.29 9.79 -2.41
N SER A 83 -15.83 10.37 -3.51
CA SER A 83 -15.13 9.64 -4.56
C SER A 83 -13.89 8.93 -4.02
N GLY A 84 -13.48 7.85 -4.68
CA GLY A 84 -12.17 7.27 -4.47
C GLY A 84 -11.09 8.24 -4.92
N LEU A 85 -10.29 8.75 -3.99
CA LEU A 85 -9.19 9.69 -4.23
C LEU A 85 -7.84 8.96 -4.33
N THR A 86 -6.89 9.48 -5.09
CA THR A 86 -5.60 8.84 -5.37
C THR A 86 -4.45 9.26 -4.46
N TYR A 87 -4.59 10.41 -3.76
CA TYR A 87 -3.58 11.04 -2.88
C TYR A 87 -2.33 11.60 -3.59
N TRP A 88 -1.66 10.76 -4.41
CA TRP A 88 -0.33 11.05 -4.96
C TRP A 88 -0.33 12.16 -6.01
N TRP A 89 -1.44 12.38 -6.73
CA TRP A 89 -1.54 13.46 -7.72
C TRP A 89 -1.39 14.85 -7.12
N ASP A 90 -1.83 15.03 -5.88
CA ASP A 90 -1.65 16.29 -5.18
C ASP A 90 -0.30 16.34 -4.45
N ASP A 91 0.12 15.24 -3.83
CA ASP A 91 1.40 15.15 -3.10
C ASP A 91 2.61 15.35 -4.03
N GLU A 92 2.67 14.66 -5.17
CA GLU A 92 3.80 14.76 -6.11
C GLU A 92 3.89 16.13 -6.83
N TYR A 93 2.81 16.93 -6.79
CA TYR A 93 2.72 18.24 -7.45
C TYR A 93 2.57 19.40 -6.47
N ASP A 94 2.91 19.18 -5.20
CA ASP A 94 2.88 20.18 -4.12
C ASP A 94 1.52 20.90 -4.01
N GLN A 95 0.42 20.18 -4.27
CA GLN A 95 -0.94 20.70 -4.11
C GLN A 95 -1.51 20.34 -2.73
N PRO A 96 -2.37 21.19 -2.16
CA PRO A 96 -3.22 20.78 -1.05
C PRO A 96 -4.07 19.57 -1.47
N GLN A 97 -4.07 18.53 -0.63
CA GLN A 97 -4.85 17.31 -0.84
C GLN A 97 -6.30 17.62 -1.20
N TYR A 98 -6.83 16.95 -2.23
CA TYR A 98 -8.18 17.18 -2.78
C TYR A 98 -9.24 17.10 -1.68
N LEU A 99 -9.11 16.13 -0.77
CA LEU A 99 -9.99 16.01 0.40
C LEU A 99 -10.03 17.30 1.24
N ALA A 100 -8.89 17.93 1.51
CA ALA A 100 -8.87 19.18 2.28
C ALA A 100 -9.61 20.29 1.54
N ARG A 101 -9.40 20.40 0.21
CA ARG A 101 -10.14 21.37 -0.63
C ARG A 101 -11.64 21.11 -0.63
N LEU A 102 -12.07 19.85 -0.69
CA LEU A 102 -13.49 19.50 -0.56
C LEU A 102 -14.05 19.88 0.80
N LEU A 103 -13.32 19.60 1.88
CA LEU A 103 -13.75 19.93 3.24
C LEU A 103 -13.81 21.44 3.48
N ASP A 104 -12.92 22.24 2.90
CA ASP A 104 -13.02 23.71 2.93
C ASP A 104 -14.34 24.19 2.31
N ILE A 105 -14.71 23.66 1.14
CA ILE A 105 -15.96 24.02 0.45
C ILE A 105 -17.19 23.55 1.25
N ILE A 106 -17.18 22.30 1.71
CA ILE A 106 -18.29 21.70 2.45
C ILE A 106 -18.53 22.43 3.78
N THR A 107 -17.48 22.76 4.52
CA THR A 107 -17.61 23.43 5.83
C THR A 107 -17.91 24.92 5.72
N ALA A 108 -17.69 25.53 4.56
CA ALA A 108 -18.13 26.90 4.28
C ALA A 108 -19.66 26.99 4.06
N ASP A 109 -20.34 25.88 3.78
CA ASP A 109 -21.80 25.85 3.63
C ASP A 109 -22.50 25.86 5.01
N PRO A 110 -23.27 26.92 5.35
CA PRO A 110 -23.93 27.03 6.65
C PRO A 110 -25.00 25.95 6.88
N GLU A 111 -25.50 25.30 5.82
CA GLU A 111 -26.48 24.22 5.94
C GLU A 111 -25.81 22.85 6.16
N ALA A 112 -24.51 22.71 5.93
CA ALA A 112 -23.81 21.42 6.02
C ALA A 112 -24.02 20.69 7.35
N PRO A 113 -23.99 21.35 8.54
CA PRO A 113 -24.25 20.69 9.81
C PRO A 113 -25.65 20.05 9.90
N ASN A 114 -26.67 20.60 9.21
CA ASN A 114 -28.02 20.05 9.19
C ASN A 114 -28.12 18.70 8.46
N TYR A 115 -27.11 18.40 7.63
CA TYR A 115 -27.05 17.20 6.79
C TYR A 115 -25.82 16.35 7.08
N ASP A 116 -25.23 16.53 8.27
CA ASP A 116 -24.04 15.80 8.69
C ASP A 116 -22.89 15.91 7.66
N TYR A 117 -22.73 17.12 7.13
CA TYR A 117 -21.74 17.48 6.11
C TYR A 117 -21.84 16.70 4.79
N TYR A 118 -23.00 16.10 4.51
CA TYR A 118 -23.35 15.43 3.25
C TYR A 118 -22.64 14.11 2.95
N PHE A 119 -21.75 13.59 3.80
CA PHE A 119 -21.07 12.32 3.53
C PHE A 119 -20.91 11.44 4.78
N ASP A 120 -20.83 10.14 4.56
CA ASP A 120 -20.67 9.12 5.60
C ASP A 120 -19.20 8.61 5.69
N GLY A 121 -18.39 8.80 4.65
CA GLY A 121 -16.96 8.48 4.68
C GLY A 121 -16.17 8.94 3.46
N ALA A 122 -14.84 8.96 3.63
CA ALA A 122 -13.85 9.23 2.59
C ALA A 122 -13.27 7.93 2.04
N ILE A 123 -12.90 7.93 0.76
CA ILE A 123 -12.48 6.74 0.03
C ILE A 123 -11.16 7.00 -0.68
N TYR A 124 -10.25 6.02 -0.65
CA TYR A 124 -8.95 6.12 -1.29
C TYR A 124 -8.58 4.90 -2.13
N HIS A 125 -7.84 5.18 -3.20
CA HIS A 125 -7.34 4.25 -4.21
C HIS A 125 -5.81 4.25 -4.14
N LEU A 126 -5.21 3.26 -3.46
CA LEU A 126 -3.77 3.25 -3.16
C LEU A 126 -3.16 1.91 -3.52
N TYR A 127 -1.97 1.89 -4.12
CA TYR A 127 -1.40 0.67 -4.70
C TYR A 127 0.03 0.35 -4.20
N TYR A 128 0.44 -0.90 -4.36
CA TYR A 128 1.79 -1.46 -4.19
C TYR A 128 2.40 -1.53 -2.79
N LYS A 129 2.38 -0.46 -1.99
CA LYS A 129 3.26 -0.34 -0.82
C LYS A 129 2.46 -0.34 0.49
N PRO A 130 2.29 -1.49 1.19
CA PRO A 130 1.44 -1.59 2.38
C PRO A 130 1.80 -0.62 3.51
N HIS A 131 3.10 -0.38 3.73
CA HIS A 131 3.53 0.55 4.78
C HIS A 131 3.17 2.00 4.45
N GLN A 132 3.42 2.42 3.21
CA GLN A 132 3.03 3.75 2.73
C GLN A 132 1.51 3.95 2.77
N ILE A 133 0.72 2.90 2.53
CA ILE A 133 -0.73 2.94 2.66
C ILE A 133 -1.16 3.24 4.09
N TYR A 134 -0.48 2.69 5.11
CA TYR A 134 -0.75 3.04 6.51
C TYR A 134 -0.50 4.52 6.78
N ASP A 135 0.63 5.04 6.31
CA ASP A 135 1.00 6.44 6.50
C ASP A 135 -0.03 7.37 5.84
N VAL A 136 -0.38 7.10 4.58
CA VAL A 136 -1.37 7.88 3.84
C VAL A 136 -2.72 7.87 4.52
N LEU A 137 -3.22 6.70 4.96
CA LEU A 137 -4.51 6.62 5.65
C LEU A 137 -4.48 7.35 7.01
N SER A 138 -3.34 7.36 7.70
CA SER A 138 -3.13 8.13 8.93
C SER A 138 -3.12 9.65 8.67
N ASP A 139 -2.52 10.09 7.57
CA ASP A 139 -2.52 11.49 7.13
C ASP A 139 -3.95 11.94 6.74
N ILE A 140 -4.71 11.08 6.07
CA ILE A 140 -6.12 11.31 5.72
C ILE A 140 -6.97 11.46 6.97
N ARG A 141 -6.80 10.57 7.95
CA ARG A 141 -7.46 10.71 9.26
C ARG A 141 -7.11 12.04 9.90
N SER A 142 -5.83 12.42 9.89
CA SER A 142 -5.36 13.70 10.41
C SER A 142 -5.95 14.91 9.68
N ILE A 143 -6.21 14.81 8.37
CA ILE A 143 -6.96 15.83 7.61
C ILE A 143 -8.38 15.93 8.15
N MET A 144 -9.11 14.82 8.19
CA MET A 144 -10.52 14.78 8.63
C MET A 144 -10.70 15.28 10.07
N ASP A 145 -9.79 14.95 10.97
CA ASP A 145 -9.83 15.36 12.37
C ASP A 145 -9.71 16.88 12.54
N ARG A 146 -8.94 17.57 11.68
CA ARG A 146 -8.85 19.05 11.69
C ARG A 146 -10.17 19.74 11.35
N TYR A 147 -11.06 19.06 10.64
CA TYR A 147 -12.40 19.55 10.31
C TYR A 147 -13.47 19.00 11.27
N GLY A 148 -13.10 18.27 12.33
CA GLY A 148 -14.04 17.68 13.29
C GLY A 148 -14.83 16.50 12.74
N MET A 149 -14.25 15.73 11.80
CA MET A 149 -14.89 14.60 11.12
C MET A 149 -14.37 13.24 11.65
N GLN A 150 -14.14 13.12 12.95
CA GLN A 150 -13.55 11.92 13.56
C GLN A 150 -14.44 10.68 13.43
N ASP A 151 -15.76 10.87 13.33
CA ASP A 151 -16.78 9.83 13.23
C ASP A 151 -17.00 9.32 11.81
N LYS A 152 -16.45 10.01 10.81
CA LYS A 152 -16.57 9.62 9.39
C LYS A 152 -15.65 8.45 9.08
N ALA A 153 -16.17 7.52 8.27
CA ALA A 153 -15.43 6.34 7.86
C ALA A 153 -14.30 6.67 6.88
N ILE A 154 -13.27 5.84 6.87
CA ILE A 154 -12.24 5.80 5.81
C ILE A 154 -12.25 4.41 5.19
N TRP A 155 -12.40 4.35 3.86
CA TRP A 155 -12.36 3.09 3.11
C TRP A 155 -11.22 3.09 2.09
N LEU A 156 -10.53 1.95 1.97
CA LEU A 156 -9.60 1.65 0.89
C LEU A 156 -10.30 0.72 -0.12
N ASN A 157 -11.17 1.25 -0.96
CA ASN A 157 -12.00 0.43 -1.86
C ASN A 157 -11.26 -0.03 -3.14
N GLU A 158 -10.03 0.40 -3.35
CA GLU A 158 -9.25 0.02 -4.52
C GLU A 158 -7.76 -0.03 -4.16
N THR A 159 -7.19 -1.24 -4.23
CA THR A 159 -5.76 -1.48 -3.99
C THR A 159 -5.31 -2.81 -4.60
N ASN A 160 -4.03 -2.93 -4.96
CA ASN A 160 -3.35 -4.17 -5.32
C ASN A 160 -1.82 -3.94 -5.50
N ALA A 161 -1.09 -5.03 -5.74
CA ALA A 161 0.23 -5.06 -6.35
C ALA A 161 0.26 -6.14 -7.46
N PRO A 162 -0.11 -5.81 -8.70
CA PRO A 162 -0.24 -6.79 -9.78
C PRO A 162 1.11 -7.45 -10.09
N PRO A 163 1.13 -8.77 -10.36
CA PRO A 163 2.37 -9.46 -10.64
C PRO A 163 2.88 -9.08 -12.03
N SER A 164 4.17 -8.78 -12.12
CA SER A 164 4.91 -8.58 -13.36
C SER A 164 5.55 -9.85 -13.90
N SER A 165 5.52 -10.96 -13.14
CA SER A 165 6.22 -12.20 -13.46
C SER A 165 5.32 -13.44 -13.54
N ASP A 166 4.01 -13.27 -13.74
CA ASP A 166 3.10 -14.40 -13.99
C ASP A 166 3.32 -14.96 -15.40
N PRO A 167 3.86 -16.18 -15.56
CA PRO A 167 4.15 -16.73 -16.89
C PRO A 167 2.89 -17.08 -17.68
N LEU A 168 1.74 -17.26 -17.02
CA LEU A 168 0.48 -17.62 -17.66
C LEU A 168 -0.31 -16.40 -18.14
N GLU A 169 -0.07 -15.24 -17.55
CA GLU A 169 -0.75 -13.98 -17.92
C GLU A 169 0.18 -12.80 -17.63
N PRO A 170 1.20 -12.57 -18.47
CA PRO A 170 2.15 -11.49 -18.30
C PRO A 170 1.50 -10.11 -18.58
N PRO A 171 2.07 -9.02 -18.04
CA PRO A 171 1.56 -7.68 -18.32
C PRO A 171 1.68 -7.31 -19.80
N HIS A 172 0.74 -6.51 -20.30
CA HIS A 172 0.71 -6.08 -21.70
C HIS A 172 1.70 -4.96 -22.03
N ARG A 173 2.20 -4.24 -21.01
CA ARG A 173 3.27 -3.25 -21.14
C ARG A 173 4.23 -3.37 -19.97
N GLU A 174 5.39 -2.74 -20.08
CA GLU A 174 6.35 -2.70 -18.99
C GLU A 174 5.70 -2.04 -17.75
N PRO A 175 5.66 -2.73 -16.60
CA PRO A 175 5.04 -2.20 -15.40
C PRO A 175 5.94 -1.14 -14.74
N ARG A 176 5.31 -0.11 -14.13
CA ARG A 176 6.04 0.93 -13.37
C ARG A 176 6.75 0.35 -12.13
N PHE A 177 6.09 -0.58 -11.46
CA PHE A 177 6.62 -1.32 -10.31
C PHE A 177 6.48 -2.82 -10.57
N LYS A 178 7.49 -3.60 -10.20
CA LYS A 178 7.53 -5.05 -10.41
C LYS A 178 7.23 -5.80 -9.13
N ALA A 179 6.32 -6.75 -9.20
CA ALA A 179 6.00 -7.68 -8.14
C ALA A 179 5.94 -9.10 -8.67
N SER A 180 6.31 -10.07 -7.85
CA SER A 180 6.14 -11.49 -8.13
C SER A 180 4.73 -11.98 -7.79
N LEU A 181 4.39 -13.20 -8.24
CA LEU A 181 3.16 -13.88 -7.81
C LEU A 181 3.11 -14.03 -6.28
N ASP A 182 4.26 -14.28 -5.66
CA ASP A 182 4.38 -14.40 -4.20
C ASP A 182 4.23 -13.04 -3.52
N GLU A 183 4.84 -11.98 -4.04
CA GLU A 183 4.64 -10.62 -3.49
C GLU A 183 3.19 -10.15 -3.63
N GLN A 184 2.49 -10.44 -4.74
CA GLN A 184 1.04 -10.17 -4.81
C GLN A 184 0.28 -10.94 -3.71
N SER A 185 0.66 -12.20 -3.48
CA SER A 185 0.05 -13.03 -2.43
C SER A 185 0.27 -12.44 -1.04
N TRP A 186 1.50 -12.09 -0.71
CA TRP A 186 1.87 -11.52 0.58
C TRP A 186 1.28 -10.13 0.78
N PHE A 187 1.21 -9.33 -0.30
CA PHE A 187 0.55 -8.03 -0.31
C PHE A 187 -0.88 -8.13 0.20
N MET A 188 -1.65 -9.16 -0.15
CA MET A 188 -3.03 -9.31 0.34
C MET A 188 -3.11 -9.29 1.85
N ILE A 189 -2.25 -10.02 2.55
CA ILE A 189 -2.25 -10.03 4.02
C ILE A 189 -1.69 -8.72 4.57
N GLN A 190 -0.56 -8.26 4.03
CA GLN A 190 0.13 -7.07 4.52
C GLN A 190 -0.75 -5.80 4.37
N VAL A 191 -1.38 -5.58 3.21
CA VAL A 191 -2.20 -4.39 2.96
C VAL A 191 -3.44 -4.35 3.86
N HIS A 192 -4.09 -5.50 4.10
CA HIS A 192 -5.24 -5.55 5.00
C HIS A 192 -4.81 -5.29 6.44
N ALA A 193 -3.69 -5.89 6.87
CA ALA A 193 -3.11 -5.64 8.18
C ALA A 193 -2.81 -4.16 8.41
N MET A 194 -2.12 -3.52 7.46
CA MET A 194 -1.76 -2.11 7.55
C MET A 194 -2.98 -1.18 7.42
N ALA A 195 -3.89 -1.41 6.48
CA ALA A 195 -5.06 -0.55 6.30
C ALA A 195 -6.00 -0.58 7.52
N PHE A 196 -6.27 -1.77 8.08
CA PHE A 196 -7.07 -1.87 9.30
C PHE A 196 -6.36 -1.19 10.48
N ALA A 197 -5.05 -1.36 10.63
CA ALA A 197 -4.29 -0.69 11.68
C ALA A 197 -4.28 0.85 11.54
N ALA A 198 -4.43 1.37 10.33
CA ALA A 198 -4.57 2.81 10.07
C ALA A 198 -6.01 3.33 10.29
N GLY A 199 -6.94 2.44 10.69
CA GLY A 199 -8.33 2.80 10.96
C GLY A 199 -9.26 2.76 9.74
N ALA A 200 -8.86 2.09 8.65
CA ALA A 200 -9.80 1.83 7.57
C ALA A 200 -10.91 0.86 8.04
N GLU A 201 -12.16 1.19 7.79
CA GLU A 201 -13.30 0.32 8.15
C GLU A 201 -13.56 -0.76 7.09
N ARG A 202 -13.11 -0.51 5.85
CA ARG A 202 -13.31 -1.39 4.72
C ARG A 202 -12.12 -1.30 3.78
N ILE A 203 -11.72 -2.45 3.26
CA ILE A 203 -10.73 -2.60 2.21
C ILE A 203 -11.25 -3.51 1.10
N GLN A 204 -10.95 -3.20 -0.15
CA GLN A 204 -11.34 -4.00 -1.32
C GLN A 204 -10.17 -4.06 -2.30
N ILE A 205 -9.99 -5.22 -2.93
CA ILE A 205 -8.91 -5.46 -3.87
C ILE A 205 -9.43 -5.26 -5.30
N TYR A 206 -8.74 -4.45 -6.09
CA TYR A 206 -8.92 -4.39 -7.54
C TYR A 206 -7.99 -5.42 -8.16
N LYS A 207 -8.44 -6.60 -8.59
CA LYS A 207 -9.84 -7.03 -8.74
C LYS A 207 -9.99 -8.54 -8.67
N LEU A 208 -11.22 -9.04 -8.73
CA LEU A 208 -11.50 -10.47 -8.67
C LEU A 208 -10.87 -11.24 -9.84
N PHE A 209 -11.04 -10.78 -11.08
CA PHE A 209 -10.50 -11.46 -12.26
C PHE A 209 -10.11 -10.47 -13.36
N ASN A 210 -9.12 -10.82 -14.17
CA ASN A 210 -8.77 -10.05 -15.37
C ASN A 210 -9.74 -10.36 -16.50
N SER A 211 -10.07 -9.35 -17.32
CA SER A 211 -10.84 -9.62 -18.54
C SER A 211 -9.93 -10.14 -19.63
N THR A 212 -10.40 -11.11 -20.41
CA THR A 212 -9.73 -11.59 -21.63
C THR A 212 -9.95 -10.66 -22.84
N GLU A 213 -10.92 -9.74 -22.76
CA GLU A 213 -11.43 -8.98 -23.91
C GLU A 213 -11.16 -7.48 -23.85
N HIS A 214 -10.74 -6.93 -22.69
CA HIS A 214 -10.55 -5.50 -22.53
C HIS A 214 -9.08 -5.08 -22.70
N PRO A 215 -8.78 -4.08 -23.55
CA PRO A 215 -7.46 -3.43 -23.58
C PRO A 215 -7.18 -2.53 -22.36
N GLU A 216 -7.96 -2.66 -21.28
CA GLU A 216 -8.08 -1.66 -20.20
C GLU A 216 -7.28 -1.98 -18.94
N ASP A 217 -6.55 -3.11 -18.90
CA ASP A 217 -5.56 -3.30 -17.85
C ASP A 217 -4.18 -3.43 -18.46
N VAL A 218 -3.37 -2.39 -18.28
CA VAL A 218 -1.94 -2.45 -18.57
C VAL A 218 -1.27 -3.57 -17.76
N GLN A 219 -1.84 -3.90 -16.58
CA GLN A 219 -1.29 -4.85 -15.62
C GLN A 219 -2.32 -5.89 -15.14
N PRO A 220 -1.92 -7.15 -14.92
CA PRO A 220 -2.85 -8.24 -14.64
C PRO A 220 -3.24 -8.31 -13.15
N PHE A 221 -4.12 -7.41 -12.70
CA PHE A 221 -4.53 -7.24 -11.29
C PHE A 221 -5.28 -8.41 -10.64
N GLY A 222 -5.99 -9.23 -11.41
CA GLY A 222 -6.96 -10.22 -10.92
C GLY A 222 -6.40 -11.19 -9.88
N LEU A 223 -7.19 -11.55 -8.86
CA LEU A 223 -6.94 -12.75 -8.04
C LEU A 223 -7.11 -14.03 -8.87
N LEU A 224 -7.96 -13.97 -9.88
CA LEU A 224 -8.11 -14.94 -10.95
C LEU A 224 -7.56 -14.36 -12.25
N ARG A 225 -6.96 -15.23 -13.07
CA ARG A 225 -6.58 -14.88 -14.45
C ARG A 225 -7.82 -14.75 -15.34
N GLY A 226 -7.64 -14.33 -16.59
CA GLY A 226 -8.70 -14.26 -17.58
C GLY A 226 -9.38 -15.61 -17.86
N ASP A 227 -8.63 -16.71 -17.79
CA ASP A 227 -9.17 -18.08 -17.88
C ASP A 227 -9.84 -18.58 -16.59
N LYS A 228 -9.92 -17.72 -15.56
CA LYS A 228 -10.46 -17.97 -14.22
C LYS A 228 -9.62 -18.93 -13.37
N SER A 229 -8.42 -19.32 -13.81
CA SER A 229 -7.46 -20.02 -12.95
C SER A 229 -7.02 -19.12 -11.80
N ARG A 230 -6.76 -19.72 -10.63
CA ARG A 230 -6.38 -18.99 -9.43
C ARG A 230 -4.92 -18.54 -9.47
N ARG A 231 -4.65 -17.34 -8.96
CA ARG A 231 -3.32 -16.93 -8.50
C ARG A 231 -3.15 -17.27 -7.02
N PRO A 232 -1.91 -17.39 -6.50
CA PRO A 232 -1.65 -17.56 -5.07
C PRO A 232 -2.33 -16.49 -4.19
N ALA A 233 -2.47 -15.26 -4.71
CA ALA A 233 -3.18 -14.18 -4.04
C ALA A 233 -4.65 -14.48 -3.73
N PHE A 234 -5.30 -15.39 -4.46
CA PHE A 234 -6.65 -15.86 -4.14
C PHE A 234 -6.67 -16.59 -2.78
N ASP A 235 -5.70 -17.46 -2.53
CA ASP A 235 -5.62 -18.23 -1.29
C ASP A 235 -5.20 -17.32 -0.11
N ALA A 236 -4.30 -16.37 -0.34
CA ALA A 236 -3.97 -15.36 0.67
C ALA A 236 -5.17 -14.44 1.01
N TYR A 237 -5.99 -14.08 0.04
CA TYR A 237 -7.24 -13.36 0.30
C TYR A 237 -8.25 -14.20 1.09
N HIS A 238 -8.25 -15.53 0.90
CA HIS A 238 -9.03 -16.44 1.75
C HIS A 238 -8.49 -16.48 3.19
N VAL A 239 -7.16 -16.44 3.39
CA VAL A 239 -6.55 -16.29 4.72
C VAL A 239 -7.01 -14.99 5.39
N VAL A 240 -6.98 -13.87 4.68
CA VAL A 240 -7.47 -12.57 5.17
C VAL A 240 -8.92 -12.67 5.65
N THR A 241 -9.81 -13.15 4.80
CA THR A 241 -11.25 -13.20 5.11
C THR A 241 -11.59 -14.24 6.19
N THR A 242 -10.72 -15.22 6.42
CA THR A 242 -10.90 -16.23 7.49
C THR A 242 -10.37 -15.74 8.84
N TYR A 243 -9.13 -15.25 8.86
CA TYR A 243 -8.40 -15.03 10.12
C TYR A 243 -8.47 -13.59 10.61
N LEU A 244 -8.57 -12.61 9.70
CA LEU A 244 -8.67 -11.19 10.07
C LEU A 244 -10.12 -10.71 10.17
N ALA A 245 -11.12 -11.57 9.97
CA ALA A 245 -12.51 -11.20 10.15
C ALA A 245 -12.92 -11.16 11.64
N GLY A 246 -13.84 -10.25 11.97
CA GLY A 246 -14.46 -10.18 13.30
C GLY A 246 -13.53 -9.72 14.42
N PHE A 247 -12.51 -8.92 14.09
CA PHE A 247 -11.71 -8.23 15.10
C PHE A 247 -12.50 -7.07 15.73
N GLU A 248 -12.17 -6.77 16.98
CA GLU A 248 -12.72 -5.65 17.74
C GLU A 248 -11.72 -4.49 17.80
N ASN A 249 -10.43 -4.81 17.83
CA ASN A 249 -9.34 -3.84 17.84
C ASN A 249 -8.14 -4.35 17.05
N VAL A 250 -7.32 -3.42 16.56
CA VAL A 250 -6.11 -3.72 15.80
C VAL A 250 -5.00 -2.75 16.22
N THR A 251 -3.78 -3.25 16.35
CA THR A 251 -2.63 -2.43 16.75
C THR A 251 -1.43 -2.77 15.89
N TYR A 252 -0.84 -1.75 15.27
CA TYR A 252 0.42 -1.85 14.55
C TYR A 252 1.59 -1.54 15.49
N PHE A 253 2.63 -2.39 15.42
CA PHE A 253 3.91 -2.18 16.08
C PHE A 253 5.01 -2.08 15.04
N ASP A 254 5.59 -0.89 14.92
CA ASP A 254 6.83 -0.71 14.18
C ASP A 254 8.01 -1.24 15.00
N ARG A 255 8.74 -2.22 14.45
CA ARG A 255 9.93 -2.84 15.06
C ARG A 255 11.11 -2.84 14.07
N GLY A 256 11.18 -1.84 13.18
CA GLY A 256 12.24 -1.71 12.20
C GLY A 256 12.07 -2.73 11.07
N ASP A 257 12.91 -3.77 11.05
CA ASP A 257 12.93 -4.74 9.95
C ASP A 257 11.77 -5.75 10.00
N VAL A 258 11.00 -5.78 11.08
CA VAL A 258 9.86 -6.69 11.25
C VAL A 258 8.62 -5.88 11.53
N THR A 259 7.62 -6.03 10.67
CA THR A 259 6.30 -5.46 10.92
C THR A 259 5.49 -6.45 11.74
N THR A 260 4.78 -5.95 12.77
CA THR A 260 3.82 -6.75 13.52
C THR A 260 2.49 -6.01 13.61
N VAL A 261 1.40 -6.69 13.26
CA VAL A 261 0.04 -6.19 13.45
C VAL A 261 -0.75 -7.20 14.29
N VAL A 262 -1.36 -6.73 15.37
CA VAL A 262 -2.09 -7.56 16.31
C VAL A 262 -3.57 -7.24 16.22
N PHE A 263 -4.37 -8.26 15.90
CA PHE A 263 -5.82 -8.22 15.86
C PHE A 263 -6.38 -8.87 17.13
N GLU A 264 -7.14 -8.10 17.89
CA GLU A 264 -7.91 -8.56 19.03
C GLU A 264 -9.29 -9.03 18.58
N LYS A 265 -9.66 -10.25 18.94
CA LYS A 265 -10.98 -10.85 18.69
C LYS A 265 -11.58 -11.30 20.02
N PRO A 266 -12.91 -11.55 20.10
CA PRO A 266 -13.58 -11.81 21.37
C PRO A 266 -12.97 -12.94 22.23
N ASN A 267 -12.38 -13.96 21.62
CA ASN A 267 -11.83 -15.14 22.32
C ASN A 267 -10.41 -15.51 21.89
N GLU A 268 -9.82 -14.78 20.93
CA GLU A 268 -8.52 -15.11 20.36
C GLU A 268 -7.79 -13.84 19.90
N THR A 269 -6.49 -13.96 19.75
CA THR A 269 -5.62 -12.94 19.19
C THR A 269 -4.99 -13.48 17.92
N VAL A 270 -4.98 -12.67 16.85
CA VAL A 270 -4.25 -12.98 15.61
C VAL A 270 -3.11 -12.00 15.48
N THR A 271 -1.88 -12.49 15.49
CA THR A 271 -0.66 -11.67 15.34
C THR A 271 -0.05 -11.96 13.97
N VAL A 272 -0.05 -10.95 13.10
CA VAL A 272 0.51 -10.99 11.76
C VAL A 272 1.92 -10.42 11.81
N LEU A 273 2.91 -11.15 11.31
CA LEU A 273 4.29 -10.67 11.24
C LEU A 273 4.96 -11.03 9.92
N TRP A 274 5.82 -10.14 9.46
CA TRP A 274 6.66 -10.34 8.28
C TRP A 274 7.93 -9.50 8.37
N ASN A 275 8.95 -9.90 7.61
CA ASN A 275 10.23 -9.23 7.53
C ASN A 275 10.27 -8.32 6.29
N VAL A 276 10.66 -7.06 6.44
CA VAL A 276 10.80 -6.10 5.34
C VAL A 276 12.26 -5.96 4.86
N ALA A 277 13.21 -6.59 5.56
CA ALA A 277 14.63 -6.54 5.21
C ALA A 277 15.02 -7.57 4.12
N ARG A 278 16.15 -7.30 3.46
CA ARG A 278 16.77 -8.19 2.46
C ARG A 278 17.47 -9.42 3.04
N THR A 279 17.47 -9.57 4.36
CA THR A 279 18.15 -10.67 5.06
C THR A 279 17.18 -11.30 6.05
N PRO A 280 17.28 -12.61 6.33
CA PRO A 280 16.44 -13.27 7.31
C PRO A 280 16.47 -12.59 8.69
N ARG A 281 15.39 -12.72 9.46
CA ARG A 281 15.28 -12.22 10.84
C ARG A 281 14.86 -13.36 11.76
N ASP A 282 15.58 -13.51 12.87
CA ASP A 282 15.19 -14.43 13.94
C ASP A 282 14.32 -13.64 14.92
N VAL A 283 13.05 -14.04 15.03
CA VAL A 283 12.06 -13.32 15.82
C VAL A 283 11.60 -14.18 16.97
N THR A 284 11.53 -13.56 18.14
CA THR A 284 10.98 -14.18 19.34
C THR A 284 9.73 -13.42 19.77
N VAL A 285 8.60 -14.13 19.82
CA VAL A 285 7.30 -13.59 20.19
C VAL A 285 6.90 -14.18 21.53
N ASN A 286 6.63 -13.34 22.53
CA ASN A 286 6.08 -13.83 23.80
C ASN A 286 4.72 -14.48 23.55
N ALA A 287 4.52 -15.67 24.08
CA ALA A 287 3.29 -16.42 23.92
C ALA A 287 2.16 -15.86 24.80
N ILE A 288 0.95 -15.83 24.26
CA ILE A 288 -0.29 -15.60 25.03
C ILE A 288 -0.75 -16.93 25.64
N ALA A 289 -0.58 -18.03 24.91
CA ALA A 289 -0.91 -19.39 25.34
C ALA A 289 0.22 -20.38 25.07
N ASP A 290 0.24 -21.55 25.73
CA ASP A 290 1.29 -22.57 25.48
C ASP A 290 1.20 -23.23 24.09
N ARG A 291 0.06 -23.08 23.40
CA ARG A 291 -0.19 -23.62 22.07
C ARG A 291 -0.89 -22.59 21.20
N ALA A 292 -0.48 -22.53 19.95
CA ALA A 292 -1.10 -21.70 18.93
C ALA A 292 -1.25 -22.48 17.62
N LYS A 293 -1.93 -21.84 16.68
CA LYS A 293 -1.96 -22.24 15.28
C LYS A 293 -1.17 -21.21 14.48
N LEU A 294 -0.13 -21.66 13.78
CA LEU A 294 0.54 -20.85 12.78
C LEU A 294 -0.16 -21.04 11.43
N VAL A 295 -0.33 -19.95 10.70
CA VAL A 295 -1.01 -19.92 9.39
C VAL A 295 -0.13 -19.17 8.40
N TYR A 296 0.06 -19.75 7.23
CA TYR A 296 0.84 -19.18 6.13
C TYR A 296 -0.06 -18.52 5.09
N ALA A 297 0.51 -17.69 4.21
CA ALA A 297 -0.22 -17.04 3.11
C ALA A 297 -0.88 -18.04 2.13
N THR A 298 -0.37 -19.26 2.05
CA THR A 298 -0.95 -20.36 1.25
C THR A 298 -2.23 -20.94 1.85
N GLY A 299 -2.54 -20.61 3.12
CA GLY A 299 -3.62 -21.23 3.89
C GLY A 299 -3.21 -22.51 4.61
N GLU A 300 -1.98 -23.00 4.42
CA GLU A 300 -1.42 -24.08 5.23
C GLU A 300 -1.33 -23.67 6.70
N THR A 301 -1.56 -24.64 7.59
CA THR A 301 -1.57 -24.40 9.04
C THR A 301 -0.77 -25.47 9.77
N GLU A 302 -0.09 -25.06 10.83
CA GLU A 302 0.63 -25.97 11.72
C GLU A 302 0.36 -25.63 13.20
N PRO A 303 0.27 -26.63 14.08
CA PRO A 303 0.26 -26.38 15.51
C PRO A 303 1.68 -26.04 15.99
N ILE A 304 1.81 -24.97 16.78
CA ILE A 304 3.06 -24.59 17.43
C ILE A 304 2.90 -24.61 18.95
N SER A 305 3.99 -24.80 19.67
CA SER A 305 4.01 -24.77 21.14
C SER A 305 5.06 -23.79 21.62
N ALA A 306 4.74 -23.06 22.68
CA ALA A 306 5.66 -22.11 23.27
C ALA A 306 6.75 -22.83 24.07
N GLU A 307 8.01 -22.44 23.86
CA GLU A 307 9.13 -22.91 24.65
C GLU A 307 9.48 -21.85 25.69
N ARG A 308 9.30 -22.16 26.97
CA ARG A 308 9.52 -21.21 28.07
C ARG A 308 8.75 -19.88 27.89
N GLY A 309 7.52 -19.97 27.36
CA GLY A 309 6.65 -18.82 27.13
C GLY A 309 6.96 -18.02 25.86
N LEU A 310 7.77 -18.56 24.95
CA LEU A 310 8.20 -17.89 23.72
C LEU A 310 7.91 -18.76 22.48
N TYR A 311 7.52 -18.12 21.39
CA TYR A 311 7.62 -18.69 20.05
C TYR A 311 8.83 -18.13 19.33
N HIS A 312 9.49 -18.98 18.55
CA HIS A 312 10.64 -18.62 17.73
C HIS A 312 10.31 -18.82 16.26
N PHE A 313 10.63 -17.83 15.43
CA PHE A 313 10.39 -17.87 14.00
C PHE A 313 11.60 -17.36 13.24
N ASP A 314 11.94 -18.06 12.17
CA ASP A 314 12.88 -17.60 11.15
C ASP A 314 12.07 -16.92 10.04
N LEU A 315 12.07 -15.59 10.00
CA LEU A 315 11.34 -14.84 8.97
C LEU A 315 12.20 -14.70 7.71
N PRO A 316 11.77 -15.26 6.56
CA PRO A 316 12.50 -15.11 5.30
C PRO A 316 12.60 -13.64 4.88
N PRO A 317 13.62 -13.26 4.08
CA PRO A 317 13.78 -11.90 3.60
C PRO A 317 12.64 -11.49 2.66
N ALA A 318 12.45 -10.18 2.48
CA ALA A 318 11.67 -9.64 1.38
C ALA A 318 12.31 -9.99 0.03
N THR A 319 11.49 -10.34 -0.97
CA THR A 319 11.96 -10.69 -2.32
C THR A 319 12.51 -9.47 -3.06
N CYS A 320 11.83 -8.32 -2.92
CA CYS A 320 12.21 -7.04 -3.52
C CYS A 320 12.39 -7.13 -5.05
N THR A 321 11.39 -7.68 -5.75
CA THR A 321 11.47 -7.94 -7.21
C THR A 321 11.79 -6.67 -8.02
N ASP A 322 11.32 -5.51 -7.58
CA ASP A 322 11.58 -4.22 -8.23
C ASP A 322 12.94 -3.60 -7.89
N GLY A 323 13.77 -4.30 -7.12
CA GLY A 323 14.93 -3.70 -6.46
C GLY A 323 14.55 -3.15 -5.10
N ASP A 324 13.54 -2.28 -4.99
CA ASP A 324 13.05 -1.76 -3.72
C ASP A 324 12.16 -2.77 -2.97
N CYS A 325 12.30 -2.84 -1.64
CA CYS A 325 11.60 -3.81 -0.78
C CYS A 325 10.27 -3.25 -0.28
N PHE A 326 9.39 -2.83 -1.19
CA PHE A 326 8.13 -2.18 -0.81
C PHE A 326 7.01 -3.16 -0.43
N ILE A 327 7.13 -4.44 -0.78
CA ILE A 327 6.34 -5.55 -0.23
C ILE A 327 7.29 -6.38 0.62
N GLY A 328 6.90 -6.62 1.87
CA GLY A 328 7.68 -7.45 2.78
C GLY A 328 7.70 -8.92 2.37
N GLY A 329 8.52 -9.72 3.03
CA GLY A 329 8.60 -11.16 2.84
C GLY A 329 7.31 -11.91 3.24
N PRO A 330 7.36 -13.25 3.21
CA PRO A 330 6.21 -14.10 3.52
C PRO A 330 5.63 -13.76 4.90
N PRO A 331 4.34 -13.38 4.98
CA PRO A 331 3.70 -13.12 6.24
C PRO A 331 3.27 -14.44 6.89
N LEU A 332 3.33 -14.46 8.22
CA LEU A 332 2.78 -15.53 9.04
C LEU A 332 1.81 -14.96 10.08
N LEU A 333 0.75 -15.73 10.36
CA LEU A 333 -0.26 -15.38 11.33
C LEU A 333 -0.19 -16.38 12.49
N ILE A 334 -0.02 -15.88 13.70
CA ILE A 334 -0.11 -16.65 14.93
C ILE A 334 -1.51 -16.46 15.50
N VAL A 335 -2.29 -17.54 15.59
CA VAL A 335 -3.64 -17.54 16.14
C VAL A 335 -3.63 -18.22 17.50
N GLU A 336 -3.89 -17.44 18.55
CA GLU A 336 -3.78 -17.83 19.96
C GLU A 336 -5.08 -17.56 20.72
N PRO A 337 -5.51 -18.46 21.62
CA PRO A 337 -6.56 -18.12 22.57
C PRO A 337 -6.06 -17.08 23.57
N GLY A 338 -6.91 -16.15 23.97
CA GLY A 338 -6.58 -15.11 24.96
C GLY A 338 -6.47 -13.70 24.39
N SER A 339 -6.22 -12.74 25.29
CA SER A 339 -6.20 -11.30 25.00
C SER A 339 -4.78 -10.83 24.67
N PRO A 340 -4.61 -9.88 23.74
CA PRO A 340 -3.29 -9.36 23.38
C PRO A 340 -2.57 -8.66 24.54
N ASN A 341 -3.30 -8.18 25.56
CA ASN A 341 -2.70 -7.57 26.77
C ASN A 341 -1.84 -8.55 27.59
N GLN A 342 -2.00 -9.85 27.35
CA GLN A 342 -1.18 -10.89 27.96
C GLN A 342 0.18 -11.04 27.25
N ARG A 343 0.32 -10.46 26.04
CA ARG A 343 1.55 -10.50 25.25
C ARG A 343 2.55 -9.45 25.76
N GLN A 344 3.66 -9.91 26.32
CA GLN A 344 4.85 -9.09 26.59
C GLN A 344 5.53 -8.67 25.26
N PRO A 345 6.37 -7.61 25.22
CA PRO A 345 6.90 -7.05 23.97
C PRO A 345 7.69 -8.05 23.12
N ILE A 346 7.48 -8.01 21.80
CA ILE A 346 8.17 -8.83 20.80
C ILE A 346 9.65 -8.44 20.71
N ALA A 347 10.55 -9.43 20.72
CA ALA A 347 11.99 -9.24 20.55
C ALA A 347 12.44 -9.67 19.15
N VAL A 348 13.17 -8.79 18.46
CA VAL A 348 13.64 -9.01 17.07
C VAL A 348 15.16 -8.98 17.07
N GLN A 349 15.79 -10.00 16.47
CA GLN A 349 17.24 -10.02 16.23
C GLN A 349 17.54 -10.31 14.75
N PRO A 350 18.60 -9.72 14.17
CA PRO A 350 19.09 -10.14 12.88
C PRO A 350 19.56 -11.59 12.95
N THR A 351 19.17 -12.44 11.98
CA THR A 351 19.81 -13.75 11.83
C THR A 351 21.27 -13.49 11.47
N VAL A 352 22.18 -13.74 12.40
CA VAL A 352 23.60 -13.75 12.09
C VAL A 352 23.84 -15.06 11.35
N THR A 353 23.82 -15.05 10.02
CA THR A 353 24.30 -16.20 9.25
C THR A 353 25.73 -16.47 9.74
N PRO A 354 26.02 -17.63 10.37
CA PRO A 354 27.40 -17.94 10.72
C PRO A 354 28.19 -17.85 9.42
N THR A 355 29.16 -16.94 9.37
CA THR A 355 30.09 -16.89 8.25
C THR A 355 30.68 -18.30 8.16
N PRO A 356 30.50 -19.05 7.06
CA PRO A 356 31.14 -20.35 6.94
C PRO A 356 32.62 -20.10 7.19
N THR A 357 33.17 -20.77 8.21
CA THR A 357 34.60 -20.75 8.45
C THR A 357 35.25 -21.10 7.12
N PRO A 358 36.11 -20.24 6.54
CA PRO A 358 36.75 -20.58 5.28
C PRO A 358 37.46 -21.92 5.50
N LEU A 359 37.08 -22.94 4.74
CA LEU A 359 37.94 -24.11 4.58
C LEU A 359 39.30 -23.56 4.12
N PRO A 360 40.42 -23.95 4.76
CA PRO A 360 41.73 -23.51 4.29
C PRO A 360 41.84 -23.87 2.82
N SER A 361 42.01 -22.85 1.97
CA SER A 361 42.13 -23.05 0.54
C SER A 361 43.29 -24.02 0.27
N PRO A 362 43.14 -24.99 -0.65
CA PRO A 362 44.28 -25.72 -1.17
C PRO A 362 45.30 -24.72 -1.70
N VAL A 363 46.57 -24.90 -1.35
CA VAL A 363 47.68 -24.06 -1.80
C VAL A 363 47.69 -24.04 -3.33
N GLU A 364 47.29 -22.91 -3.91
CA GLU A 364 47.32 -22.70 -5.34
C GLU A 364 48.77 -22.36 -5.75
N ILE A 365 49.41 -23.29 -6.46
CA ILE A 365 50.71 -23.11 -7.08
C ILE A 365 50.54 -22.05 -8.16
N LEU A 366 51.10 -20.86 -7.94
CA LEU A 366 51.12 -19.76 -8.92
C LEU A 366 51.81 -20.20 -10.21
N SER A 367 51.01 -20.50 -11.24
CA SER A 367 51.47 -20.52 -12.63
C SER A 367 51.45 -19.08 -13.17
N VAL A 368 52.63 -18.59 -13.54
CA VAL A 368 52.81 -17.27 -14.13
C VAL A 368 52.40 -17.34 -15.60
N SER A 369 51.41 -16.55 -16.01
CA SER A 369 51.16 -16.29 -17.44
C SER A 369 51.38 -14.80 -17.78
N PRO A 370 51.95 -14.50 -18.96
CA PRO A 370 52.54 -13.20 -19.25
C PRO A 370 51.56 -12.34 -20.06
N ARG A 371 50.86 -11.41 -19.39
CA ARG A 371 50.33 -10.15 -19.95
C ARG A 371 49.48 -9.42 -18.91
N ARG A 372 50.13 -8.56 -18.12
CA ARG A 372 49.58 -7.34 -17.48
C ARG A 372 50.71 -6.62 -16.71
N ARG A 373 51.77 -6.24 -17.43
CA ARG A 373 52.53 -5.04 -17.07
C ARG A 373 51.79 -3.87 -17.71
N THR A 374 51.68 -2.75 -16.98
CA THR A 374 51.05 -1.47 -17.37
C THR A 374 49.57 -1.26 -16.96
N ALA A 375 49.31 -1.29 -15.64
CA ALA A 375 48.20 -0.53 -15.04
C ALA A 375 48.44 -0.15 -13.56
N TYR A 376 49.68 -0.22 -13.08
CA TYR A 376 50.08 0.20 -11.72
C TYR A 376 51.17 1.28 -11.72
N PHE A 377 51.42 1.92 -12.87
CA PHE A 377 52.46 2.95 -13.02
C PHE A 377 51.91 4.37 -13.32
N VAL A 378 50.59 4.56 -13.39
CA VAL A 378 49.98 5.87 -13.67
C VAL A 378 49.36 6.54 -12.43
N ALA A 379 49.10 5.79 -11.35
CA ALA A 379 48.55 6.36 -10.12
C ALA A 379 49.60 7.03 -9.19
N ASN A 380 50.91 6.88 -9.45
CA ASN A 380 51.97 7.47 -8.62
C ASN A 380 52.72 8.66 -9.28
N LEU A 381 52.27 9.12 -10.46
CA LEU A 381 52.87 10.27 -11.16
C LEU A 381 52.05 11.58 -11.04
N ILE A 382 50.79 11.52 -10.59
CA ILE A 382 49.96 12.72 -10.37
C ILE A 382 50.19 13.31 -8.96
N GLY A 383 50.59 12.48 -7.98
CA GLY A 383 50.95 12.93 -6.62
C GLY A 383 52.27 13.71 -6.54
N PHE A 384 53.20 13.50 -7.47
CA PHE A 384 54.51 14.17 -7.48
C PHE A 384 54.54 15.50 -8.25
N ALA A 385 53.55 15.78 -9.12
CA ALA A 385 53.46 17.03 -9.89
C ALA A 385 52.83 18.19 -9.10
N LEU A 386 51.98 17.91 -8.10
CA LEU A 386 51.35 18.93 -7.27
C LEU A 386 52.28 19.50 -6.18
N ALA A 387 53.29 18.74 -5.75
CA ALA A 387 54.28 19.20 -4.76
C ALA A 387 55.34 20.16 -5.36
N PHE A 388 55.66 20.04 -6.66
CA PHE A 388 56.63 20.92 -7.33
C PHE A 388 56.02 22.24 -7.86
N GLY A 389 54.72 22.27 -8.18
CA GLY A 389 54.03 23.50 -8.60
C GLY A 389 53.91 24.57 -7.51
N VAL A 390 53.72 24.14 -6.25
CA VAL A 390 53.61 25.05 -5.09
C VAL A 390 54.98 25.64 -4.70
N LEU A 391 56.08 24.89 -4.90
CA LEU A 391 57.45 25.35 -4.67
C LEU A 391 58.00 26.27 -5.78
N TRP A 392 57.47 26.20 -7.00
CA TRP A 392 57.84 27.11 -8.10
C TRP A 392 57.10 28.46 -8.03
N TRP A 393 55.85 28.49 -7.57
CA TRP A 393 55.07 29.72 -7.36
C TRP A 393 55.62 30.61 -6.21
N LEU A 394 56.17 30.01 -5.15
CA LEU A 394 56.80 30.76 -4.05
C LEU A 394 58.19 31.32 -4.40
N LYS A 395 58.86 30.78 -5.44
CA LYS A 395 60.18 31.24 -5.90
C LYS A 395 60.10 32.37 -6.95
N SER A 396 59.00 32.51 -7.69
CA SER A 396 58.81 33.54 -8.72
C SER A 396 58.25 34.88 -8.21
N LYS A 397 57.98 35.02 -6.90
CA LYS A 397 57.63 36.29 -6.25
C LYS A 397 58.79 37.00 -5.51
N TRP A 398 60.01 36.48 -5.57
CA TRP A 398 61.20 37.06 -4.92
C TRP A 398 62.34 37.46 -5.86
N PHE A 399 62.21 37.24 -7.18
CA PHE A 399 63.13 37.77 -8.20
C PHE A 399 62.33 38.21 -9.42
N GLY A 400 62.10 39.52 -9.52
CA GLY A 400 61.36 40.19 -10.58
C GLY A 400 61.32 41.70 -10.33
N ALA A 401 62.51 42.30 -10.33
CA ALA A 401 62.74 43.70 -10.67
C ALA A 401 63.47 43.71 -12.02
#